data_AF-A0A6A0GRG2-F1
#
_entry.id   AF-A0A6A0GRG2-F1
#
_cell.length_a   1.000
_cell.length_b   1.000
_cell.length_c   1.000
_cell.angle_alpha   90.00
_cell.angle_beta   90.00
_cell.angle_gamma   90.00
#
_symmetry.space_group_name_H-M   'P 1'
#
loop_
_entity.id
_entity.type
_entity.pdbx_description
1 polymer ?
#
loop_
_entity_poly.entity_id
_entity_poly.type
_entity_poly.pdbx_seq_one_letter_code
_entity_poly.pdbx_strand_id
1 'polypeptide(L)'
;MQELLGDLFLPCEMPEAPKQSFFKGLFGGGVSQLDREELFGEASGKPASSVAKHVPGPQQQMEAMNARAGNATSEIGRAKMAAIERGQRLGELDEKTAKMMHEAESFSSAARQLMLKYKDKKWYQL
;
A
#
# COMPACT_ATOMS: atom_id res chain seq x y z
N MET A 1 -14.41 -14.44 19.93
CA MET A 1 -14.95 -13.12 20.31
C MET A 1 -14.21 -12.64 21.57
N GLN A 2 -12.92 -12.32 21.43
CA GLN A 2 -12.06 -11.86 22.53
C GLN A 2 -10.85 -11.08 21.99
N GLU A 3 -11.02 -10.39 20.85
CA GLU A 3 -9.97 -9.60 20.18
C GLU A 3 -10.33 -8.10 20.22
N LEU A 4 -10.82 -7.62 21.38
CA LEU A 4 -11.15 -6.21 21.60
C LEU A 4 -10.86 -5.75 23.02
N LEU A 5 -9.80 -6.30 23.63
CA LEU A 5 -9.15 -5.68 24.78
C LEU A 5 -7.80 -5.16 24.32
N GLY A 6 -7.68 -3.85 24.16
CA GLY A 6 -6.39 -3.20 23.95
C GLY A 6 -5.56 -3.32 25.23
N ASP A 7 -4.37 -3.90 25.12
CA ASP A 7 -3.39 -3.87 26.21
C ASP A 7 -2.94 -2.41 26.41
N LEU A 8 -3.48 -1.75 27.44
CA LEU A 8 -3.27 -0.32 27.72
C LEU A 8 -1.92 -0.04 28.42
N PHE A 9 -1.03 -1.01 28.53
CA PHE A 9 0.25 -0.79 29.21
C PHE A 9 1.33 -1.74 28.70
N LEU A 10 2.27 -1.21 27.92
CA LEU A 10 3.57 -1.85 27.72
C LEU A 10 4.48 -1.42 28.88
N PRO A 11 4.93 -2.35 29.75
CA PRO A 11 5.96 -2.03 30.73
C PRO A 11 7.23 -1.64 29.98
N CYS A 12 7.49 -0.33 29.93
CA CYS A 12 8.74 0.23 29.43
C CYS A 12 9.71 0.29 30.60
N GLU A 13 10.92 -0.25 30.43
CA GLU A 13 11.97 -0.01 31.42
C GLU A 13 12.23 1.49 31.53
N MET A 14 12.28 1.99 32.77
CA MET A 14 12.53 3.40 33.03
C MET A 14 13.87 3.77 32.39
N PRO A 15 13.90 4.77 31.48
CA PRO A 15 15.14 5.18 30.85
C PRO A 15 16.16 5.58 31.92
N GLU A 16 17.41 5.14 31.75
CA GLU A 16 18.52 5.49 32.64
C GLU A 16 18.53 7.00 32.86
N ALA A 17 18.62 7.43 34.12
CA ALA A 17 18.62 8.85 34.45
C ALA A 17 19.68 9.57 33.60
N PRO A 18 19.33 10.72 32.98
CA PRO A 18 20.25 11.40 32.08
C PRO A 18 21.56 11.67 32.81
N LYS A 19 22.66 11.19 32.23
CA LYS A 19 24.01 11.39 32.77
C LYS A 19 24.19 12.88 33.02
N GLN A 20 24.52 13.25 34.26
CA GLN A 20 24.76 14.65 34.60
C GLN A 20 25.85 15.19 33.66
N SER A 21 25.46 16.09 32.78
CA SER A 21 26.34 16.63 31.76
C SER A 21 26.04 18.10 31.53
N PHE A 22 27.14 18.86 31.41
CA PHE A 22 27.31 20.26 31.05
C PHE A 22 26.47 21.36 31.77
N PHE A 23 25.18 21.16 32.02
CA PHE A 23 24.28 22.19 32.56
C PHE A 23 24.04 22.08 34.06
N LYS A 24 25.04 21.61 34.83
CA LYS A 24 24.93 21.49 36.29
C LYS A 24 24.63 22.84 36.97
N GLY A 25 24.93 23.97 36.31
CA GLY A 25 24.67 25.32 36.80
C GLY A 25 23.44 26.04 36.23
N LEU A 26 22.70 25.48 35.26
CA LEU A 26 21.61 26.23 34.59
C LEU A 26 20.28 26.22 35.36
N PHE A 27 20.04 25.20 36.20
CA PHE A 27 18.79 25.05 36.96
C PHE A 27 18.94 25.19 38.49
N GLY A 28 20.16 25.39 39.00
CA GLY A 28 20.43 25.63 40.41
C GLY A 28 21.15 26.96 40.56
N GLY A 29 20.49 27.97 41.12
CA GLY A 29 20.94 29.36 41.19
C GLY A 29 22.22 29.60 42.01
N GLY A 30 23.36 29.16 41.49
CA GLY A 30 24.70 29.49 41.98
C GLY A 30 25.68 29.57 40.82
N VAL A 31 26.57 30.55 40.84
CA VAL A 31 27.68 30.70 39.88
C VAL A 31 28.65 29.52 40.07
N SER A 32 28.46 28.46 39.29
CA SER A 32 29.50 27.44 39.11
C SER A 32 30.58 28.05 38.21
N GLN A 33 31.82 28.19 38.70
CA GLN A 33 32.95 28.48 37.83
C GLN A 33 33.05 27.35 36.81
N LEU A 34 32.72 27.65 35.56
CA LEU A 34 32.79 26.70 34.45
C LEU A 34 34.27 26.40 34.20
N ASP A 35 34.70 25.17 34.49
CA ASP A 35 36.07 24.74 34.24
C ASP A 35 36.30 24.53 32.74
N ARG A 36 37.34 25.18 32.20
CA ARG A 36 37.69 25.12 30.79
C ARG A 36 38.13 23.71 30.38
N GLU A 37 38.72 22.95 31.30
CA GLU A 37 39.19 21.59 31.07
C GLU A 37 38.01 20.60 30.90
N GLU A 38 36.92 20.78 31.64
CA GLU A 38 35.69 20.00 31.46
C GLU A 38 34.96 20.35 30.16
N LEU A 39 35.11 21.60 29.73
CA LEU A 39 34.45 22.20 28.57
C LEU A 39 35.11 21.88 27.23
N PHE A 40 36.44 21.86 27.21
CA PHE A 40 37.24 21.77 25.99
C PHE A 40 38.47 20.86 26.13
N GLY A 41 38.68 20.26 27.31
CA GLY A 41 39.78 19.33 27.55
C GLY A 41 39.41 17.90 27.16
N GLU A 42 40.36 16.99 27.37
CA GLU A 42 40.29 15.60 26.88
C GLU A 42 39.10 14.81 27.48
N ALA A 43 38.61 15.22 28.65
CA ALA A 43 37.45 14.64 29.33
C ALA A 43 36.09 15.13 28.79
N SER A 44 36.04 16.15 27.92
CA SER A 44 34.81 16.77 27.40
C SER A 44 33.97 15.85 26.49
N GLY A 45 34.42 14.62 26.23
CA GLY A 45 33.73 13.66 25.38
C GLY A 45 33.92 13.93 23.88
N LYS A 46 33.89 12.86 23.08
CA LYS A 46 34.05 12.98 21.63
C LYS A 46 32.79 13.61 21.00
N PRO A 47 32.93 14.54 20.05
CA PRO A 47 31.77 15.08 19.33
C PRO A 47 31.03 13.94 18.63
N ALA A 48 29.69 13.98 18.66
CA ALA A 48 28.87 12.98 18.00
C ALA A 48 29.19 12.94 16.49
N SER A 49 29.81 11.86 16.02
CA SER A 49 30.25 11.71 14.64
C SER A 49 29.12 11.37 13.66
N SER A 50 27.85 11.55 14.06
CA SER A 50 26.71 11.32 13.17
C SER A 50 26.55 12.52 12.24
N VAL A 51 26.80 12.30 10.96
CA VAL A 51 26.42 13.24 9.88
C VAL A 51 24.95 13.62 10.08
N ALA A 52 24.68 14.91 10.28
CA ALA A 52 23.32 15.41 10.42
C ALA A 52 22.52 15.12 9.14
N LYS A 53 21.46 14.33 9.24
CA LYS A 53 20.55 14.11 8.12
C LYS A 53 19.83 15.44 7.82
N HIS A 54 20.08 16.01 6.65
CA HIS A 54 19.36 17.21 6.20
C HIS A 54 17.87 16.89 6.10
N VAL A 55 17.06 17.44 7.00
CA VAL A 55 15.60 17.35 6.94
C VAL A 55 15.12 18.49 6.06
N PRO A 56 14.55 18.21 4.87
CA PRO A 56 13.99 19.24 4.00
C PRO A 56 12.92 20.04 4.74
N GLY A 57 12.96 21.36 4.61
CA GLY A 57 11.99 22.26 5.25
C GLY A 57 10.54 21.97 4.82
N PRO A 58 9.53 22.44 5.58
CA PRO A 58 8.11 22.12 5.35
C PRO A 58 7.63 22.38 3.91
N GLN A 59 8.16 23.42 3.25
CA GLN A 59 7.79 23.80 1.89
C GLN A 59 8.25 22.75 0.85
N GLN A 60 9.48 22.24 0.97
CA GLN A 60 10.00 21.21 0.07
C GLN A 60 9.28 19.87 0.25
N GLN A 61 8.88 19.53 1.49
CA GLN A 61 8.06 18.35 1.74
C GLN A 61 6.66 18.48 1.13
N MET A 62 6.04 19.66 1.23
CA MET A 62 4.74 19.94 0.62
C MET A 62 4.80 19.86 -0.91
N GLU A 63 5.83 20.41 -1.55
CA GLU A 63 6.04 20.32 -3.00
C GLU A 63 6.23 18.87 -3.45
N ALA A 64 7.06 18.09 -2.73
CA ALA A 64 7.24 16.67 -3.01
C ALA A 64 5.94 15.87 -2.83
N MET A 65 5.13 16.20 -1.82
CA MET A 65 3.83 15.60 -1.60
C MET A 65 2.84 15.95 -2.72
N ASN A 66 2.79 17.21 -3.15
CA ASN A 66 1.95 17.65 -4.26
C ASN A 66 2.35 16.99 -5.58
N ALA A 67 3.65 16.84 -5.86
CA ALA A 67 4.14 16.14 -7.04
C ALA A 67 3.71 14.66 -7.02
N ARG A 68 3.83 13.99 -5.86
CA ARG A 68 3.36 12.60 -5.68
C ARG A 68 1.84 12.48 -5.84
N ALA A 69 1.08 13.40 -5.26
CA ALA A 69 -0.38 13.43 -5.39
C ALA A 69 -0.84 13.67 -6.83
N GLY A 70 -0.15 14.55 -7.55
CA GLY A 70 -0.39 14.80 -8.98
C GLY A 70 -0.15 13.55 -9.84
N ASN A 71 0.96 12.85 -9.61
CA ASN A 71 1.28 11.61 -10.31
C ASN A 71 0.23 10.53 -10.02
N ALA A 72 -0.12 10.31 -8.75
CA ALA A 72 -1.11 9.32 -8.35
C ALA A 72 -2.49 9.61 -8.98
N THR A 73 -2.90 10.87 -9.04
CA THR A 73 -4.17 11.28 -9.66
C THR A 73 -4.17 10.99 -11.17
N SER A 74 -3.02 11.21 -11.84
CA SER A 74 -2.89 10.92 -13.27
C SER A 74 -2.99 9.42 -13.59
N GLU A 75 -2.43 8.56 -12.72
CA GLU A 75 -2.53 7.10 -12.85
C GLU A 75 -3.96 6.61 -12.61
N ILE A 76 -4.66 7.16 -11.60
CA ILE A 76 -6.07 6.87 -11.35
C ILE A 76 -6.92 7.26 -12.56
N GLY A 77 -6.64 8.41 -13.19
CA GLY A 77 -7.31 8.84 -14.41
C GLY A 77 -7.17 7.84 -15.56
N ARG A 78 -5.95 7.33 -15.78
CA ARG A 78 -5.69 6.29 -16.80
C ARG A 78 -6.39 4.98 -16.46
N ALA A 79 -6.34 4.55 -15.20
CA ALA A 79 -7.00 3.34 -14.74
C ALA A 79 -8.53 3.42 -14.91
N LYS A 80 -9.13 4.59 -14.65
CA LYS A 80 -10.55 4.84 -14.89
C LYS A 80 -10.92 4.65 -16.35
N MET A 81 -10.14 5.22 -17.28
CA MET A 81 -10.40 5.07 -18.72
C MET A 81 -10.30 3.62 -19.17
N ALA A 82 -9.27 2.89 -18.71
CA ALA A 82 -9.13 1.47 -18.99
C ALA A 82 -10.31 0.65 -18.44
N ALA A 83 -10.84 1.01 -17.26
CA ALA A 83 -12.01 0.36 -16.67
C ALA A 83 -13.29 0.61 -17.50
N ILE A 84 -13.48 1.81 -18.03
CA ILE A 84 -14.61 2.14 -18.92
C ILE A 84 -14.55 1.31 -20.21
N GLU A 85 -13.39 1.27 -20.85
CA GLU A 85 -13.18 0.48 -22.08
C GLU A 85 -13.40 -1.02 -21.82
N ARG A 86 -12.93 -1.53 -20.68
CA ARG A 86 -13.21 -2.91 -20.24
C ARG A 86 -14.71 -3.14 -20.05
N GLY A 87 -15.43 -2.18 -19.46
CA GLY A 87 -16.88 -2.27 -19.28
C GLY A 87 -17.62 -2.41 -20.61
N GLN A 88 -17.26 -1.59 -21.60
CA GLN A 88 -17.82 -1.71 -22.95
C GLN A 88 -17.52 -3.06 -23.58
N ARG A 89 -16.25 -3.51 -23.55
CA ARG A 89 -15.85 -4.82 -24.10
C ARG A 89 -16.59 -5.98 -23.45
N LEU A 90 -16.84 -5.92 -22.14
CA LEU A 90 -17.61 -6.94 -21.44
C LEU A 90 -19.07 -6.97 -21.88
N GLY A 91 -19.68 -5.81 -22.14
CA GLY A 91 -21.03 -5.75 -22.70
C GLY A 91 -21.12 -6.41 -24.08
N GLU A 92 -20.18 -6.09 -24.97
CA GLU A 92 -20.08 -6.73 -26.29
C GLU A 92 -19.81 -8.25 -26.20
N LEU A 93 -19.01 -8.67 -25.22
CA LEU A 93 -18.73 -10.08 -24.98
C LEU A 93 -19.97 -10.83 -24.49
N ASP A 94 -20.78 -10.22 -23.63
CA ASP A 94 -22.00 -10.81 -23.09
C ASP A 94 -23.02 -11.07 -24.22
N GLU A 95 -23.24 -10.08 -25.09
CA GLU A 95 -24.11 -10.23 -26.26
C GLU A 95 -23.65 -11.36 -27.20
N LYS A 96 -22.34 -11.40 -27.51
CA LYS A 96 -21.75 -12.47 -28.33
C LYS A 96 -21.88 -13.83 -27.66
N THR A 97 -21.72 -13.90 -26.34
CA THR A 97 -21.81 -15.15 -25.57
C THR A 97 -23.25 -15.65 -25.54
N ALA A 98 -24.23 -14.76 -25.36
CA ALA A 98 -25.66 -15.10 -25.42
C ALA A 98 -26.03 -15.65 -26.81
N LYS A 99 -25.57 -15.00 -27.88
CA LYS A 99 -25.76 -15.50 -29.25
C LYS A 99 -25.11 -16.87 -29.46
N MET A 100 -23.87 -17.04 -28.99
CA MET A 100 -23.15 -18.30 -29.07
C MET A 100 -23.88 -19.44 -28.33
N MET A 101 -24.43 -19.15 -27.14
CA MET A 101 -25.22 -20.12 -26.38
C MET A 101 -26.45 -20.59 -27.18
N HIS A 102 -27.19 -19.65 -27.78
CA HIS A 102 -28.36 -19.98 -28.59
C HIS A 102 -28.00 -20.82 -29.83
N GLU A 103 -26.91 -20.47 -30.50
CA GLU A 103 -26.40 -21.24 -31.65
C GLU A 103 -25.95 -22.64 -31.23
N ALA A 104 -25.30 -22.77 -30.07
CA ALA A 104 -24.87 -24.06 -29.52
C ALA A 104 -26.06 -24.96 -29.15
N GLU A 105 -27.12 -24.41 -28.57
CA GLU A 105 -28.37 -25.16 -28.28
C GLU A 105 -29.02 -25.65 -29.58
N SER A 106 -29.12 -24.77 -30.58
CA SER A 106 -29.68 -25.10 -31.89
C SER A 106 -28.86 -26.20 -32.57
N PHE A 107 -27.54 -26.09 -32.54
CA PHE A 107 -26.63 -27.11 -33.07
C PHE A 107 -26.77 -28.44 -32.33
N SER A 108 -26.81 -28.42 -31.00
CA SER A 108 -27.00 -29.62 -30.17
C SER A 108 -28.31 -30.34 -30.50
N SER A 109 -29.40 -29.58 -30.67
CA SER A 109 -30.70 -30.12 -31.06
C SER A 109 -30.64 -30.77 -32.45
N ALA A 110 -30.07 -30.09 -33.44
CA ALA A 110 -29.93 -30.61 -34.80
C ALA A 110 -29.06 -31.87 -34.85
N ALA A 111 -27.93 -31.87 -34.14
CA ALA A 111 -27.04 -33.02 -34.03
C ALA A 111 -27.74 -34.21 -33.36
N ARG A 112 -28.52 -33.96 -32.30
CA ARG A 112 -29.32 -35.00 -31.64
C ARG A 112 -30.37 -35.58 -32.56
N GLN A 113 -31.10 -34.74 -33.31
CA GLN A 113 -32.09 -35.20 -34.29
C GLN A 113 -31.44 -36.04 -35.38
N LEU A 114 -30.29 -35.62 -35.89
CA LEU A 114 -29.55 -36.37 -36.89
C LEU A 114 -29.12 -37.74 -36.36
N MET A 115 -28.56 -37.76 -35.14
CA MET A 115 -28.18 -39.00 -34.46
C MET A 115 -29.37 -39.96 -34.32
N LEU A 116 -30.52 -39.47 -33.86
CA LEU A 116 -31.72 -40.30 -33.72
C LEU A 116 -32.20 -40.84 -35.07
N LYS A 117 -32.19 -40.03 -36.14
CA LYS A 117 -32.54 -40.49 -37.49
C LYS A 117 -31.68 -41.66 -37.93
N TYR A 118 -30.37 -41.61 -37.70
CA TYR A 118 -29.47 -42.72 -38.06
C TYR A 118 -29.57 -43.91 -37.12
N LYS A 119 -29.81 -43.67 -35.82
CA LYS A 119 -30.02 -44.73 -34.83
C LYS A 119 -31.27 -45.55 -35.13
N ASP A 120 -32.36 -44.87 -35.50
CA ASP A 120 -33.67 -45.48 -35.70
C ASP A 120 -33.91 -45.90 -37.17
N LYS A 121 -32.95 -45.65 -38.06
CA LYS A 121 -33.05 -46.02 -39.47
C LYS A 121 -33.15 -47.53 -39.61
N LYS A 122 -34.31 -48.01 -40.04
CA LYS A 122 -34.52 -49.42 -40.37
C LYS A 122 -34.29 -49.63 -41.86
N TRP A 123 -33.50 -50.64 -42.20
CA TRP A 123 -33.08 -50.93 -43.58
C TRP A 123 -34.25 -51.22 -44.54
N TYR A 124 -35.42 -51.58 -44.00
CA TYR A 124 -36.61 -51.98 -44.74
C TYR A 124 -37.68 -50.88 -44.89
N GLN A 125 -37.44 -49.68 -44.36
CA GLN A 125 -38.32 -48.52 -44.51
C GLN A 125 -37.62 -47.54 -45.47
N LEU A 126 -37.90 -47.70 -46.77
CA LEU A 126 -37.48 -46.80 -47.85
C LEU A 126 -38.46 -45.64 -47.98
#